data_AF-A0A6J4TEG9-F1
#
_entry.id   AF-A0A6J4TEG9-F1
#
_cell.length_a   1.000
_cell.length_b   1.000
_cell.length_c   1.000
_cell.angle_alpha   90.00
_cell.angle_beta   90.00
_cell.angle_gamma   90.00
#
_symmetry.space_group_name_H-M   'P 1'
#
loop_
_entity.id
_entity.type
_entity.pdbx_description
1 polymer ?
#
loop_
_entity_poly.entity_id
_entity_poly.type
_entity_poly.pdbx_seq_one_letter_code
_entity_poly.pdbx_strand_id
1 'polypeptide(L)'
;MRKFMLSIVVASTAFAAVPATAQTWRLQPTVRREIQADINQLQRRIDRAQQRGTVSNREATGLRRQARSVQQMYNRYGRNGFSRSEVAQLESQVNRIRQELRLERRDWDNRRG
;
A
#
# COMPACT_ATOMS: atom_id res chain seq x y z
N MET A 1 -2.00 37.04 -28.56
CA MET A 1 -2.80 37.76 -27.55
C MET A 1 -3.94 36.86 -27.08
N ARG A 2 -3.99 36.57 -25.78
CA ARG A 2 -5.22 36.52 -24.98
C ARG A 2 -4.81 36.44 -23.51
N LYS A 3 -5.37 37.37 -22.75
CA LYS A 3 -5.15 37.65 -21.33
C LYS A 3 -6.20 36.91 -20.50
N PHE A 4 -6.07 37.10 -19.18
CA PHE A 4 -7.08 36.97 -18.11
C PHE A 4 -7.08 35.59 -17.42
N MET A 5 -7.15 35.43 -16.10
CA MET A 5 -7.20 36.32 -14.92
C MET A 5 -7.27 35.42 -13.66
N LEU A 6 -6.97 36.01 -12.50
CA LEU A 6 -7.54 35.66 -11.17
C LEU A 6 -7.07 34.38 -10.46
N SER A 7 -5.95 34.49 -9.76
CA SER A 7 -5.64 33.67 -8.58
C SER A 7 -6.38 34.23 -7.36
N ILE A 8 -7.48 33.56 -6.96
CA ILE A 8 -8.14 33.77 -5.67
C ILE A 8 -7.23 33.21 -4.57
N VAL A 9 -6.77 34.08 -3.67
CA VAL A 9 -6.20 33.68 -2.38
C VAL A 9 -7.38 33.33 -1.47
N VAL A 10 -7.60 32.04 -1.25
CA VAL A 10 -8.59 31.57 -0.27
C VAL A 10 -7.97 31.64 1.12
N ALA A 11 -8.62 32.39 1.99
CA ALA A 11 -8.31 32.57 3.39
C ALA A 11 -8.25 31.22 4.15
N SER A 12 -7.17 31.02 4.90
CA SER A 12 -6.95 29.90 5.80
C SER A 12 -8.01 29.88 6.90
N THR A 13 -9.01 29.01 6.80
CA THR A 13 -9.87 28.69 7.94
C THR A 13 -9.16 27.68 8.82
N ALA A 14 -8.83 28.09 10.05
CA ALA A 14 -8.38 27.19 11.09
C ALA A 14 -9.51 26.21 11.42
N PHE A 15 -9.39 24.97 10.94
CA PHE A 15 -10.23 23.87 11.38
C PHE A 15 -9.85 23.54 12.82
N ALA A 16 -10.72 23.88 13.78
CA ALA A 16 -10.73 23.25 15.08
C ALA A 16 -10.99 21.75 14.87
N ALA A 17 -9.93 20.95 14.95
CA ALA A 17 -10.02 19.50 14.89
C ALA A 17 -10.72 19.00 16.15
N VAL A 18 -12.05 18.91 16.11
CA VAL A 18 -12.81 18.09 17.04
C VAL A 18 -12.37 16.65 16.76
N PRO A 19 -11.78 15.91 17.71
CA PRO A 19 -11.50 14.50 17.49
C PRO A 19 -12.85 13.82 17.30
N ALA A 20 -13.18 13.51 16.05
CA ALA A 20 -14.22 12.54 15.74
C ALA A 20 -13.81 11.27 16.49
N THR A 21 -14.58 10.93 17.51
CA THR A 21 -14.43 9.68 18.24
C THR A 21 -14.55 8.58 17.20
N ALA A 22 -13.40 8.05 16.78
CA ALA A 22 -13.32 6.93 15.87
C ALA A 22 -14.12 5.81 16.53
N GLN A 23 -15.37 5.62 16.08
CA GLN A 23 -16.20 4.50 16.47
C GLN A 23 -15.35 3.28 16.15
N THR A 24 -14.82 2.63 17.18
CA THR A 24 -13.90 1.51 17.02
C THR A 24 -14.71 0.35 16.47
N TRP A 25 -14.81 0.32 15.14
CA TRP A 25 -15.33 -0.82 14.41
C TRP A 25 -14.32 -1.93 14.64
N ARG A 26 -14.50 -2.69 15.73
CA ARG A 26 -13.69 -3.87 16.04
C ARG A 26 -13.85 -4.85 14.88
N LEU A 27 -12.92 -4.79 13.94
CA LEU A 27 -12.95 -5.66 12.77
C LEU A 27 -12.86 -7.13 13.20
N GLN A 28 -13.55 -7.99 12.44
CA GLN A 28 -13.60 -9.42 12.72
C GLN A 28 -12.19 -10.04 12.66
N PRO A 29 -11.87 -10.99 13.57
CA PRO A 29 -10.57 -11.68 13.59
C PRO A 29 -10.18 -12.33 12.25
N THR A 30 -11.16 -12.69 11.42
CA THR A 30 -10.98 -13.29 10.09
C THR A 30 -10.23 -12.37 9.13
N VAL A 31 -10.66 -11.11 9.01
CA VAL A 31 -10.07 -10.12 8.08
C VAL A 31 -8.60 -9.87 8.44
N ARG A 32 -8.30 -9.82 9.74
CA ARG A 32 -6.93 -9.65 10.24
C ARG A 32 -5.99 -10.77 9.78
N ARG A 33 -6.47 -12.03 9.78
CA ARG A 33 -5.70 -13.19 9.33
C ARG A 33 -5.49 -13.17 7.82
N GLU A 34 -6.50 -12.73 7.07
CA GLU A 34 -6.44 -12.61 5.62
C GLU A 34 -5.40 -11.59 5.17
N ILE A 35 -5.42 -10.37 5.72
CA ILE A 35 -4.42 -9.33 5.40
C ILE A 35 -3.00 -9.81 5.71
N GLN A 36 -2.81 -10.47 6.85
CA GLN A 36 -1.51 -11.02 7.23
C GLN A 36 -1.05 -12.12 6.26
N ALA A 37 -1.96 -13.02 5.86
CA ALA A 37 -1.66 -14.06 4.88
C ALA A 37 -1.29 -13.43 3.52
N ASP A 38 -1.98 -12.38 3.12
CA ASP A 38 -1.75 -11.63 1.90
C ASP A 38 -0.37 -10.97 1.85
N ILE A 39 0.05 -10.32 2.93
CA ILE A 39 1.39 -9.73 3.06
C ILE A 39 2.46 -10.82 2.98
N ASN A 40 2.28 -11.94 3.69
CA ASN A 40 3.22 -13.05 3.67
C ASN A 40 3.31 -13.71 2.29
N GLN A 41 2.17 -13.90 1.61
CA GLN A 41 2.15 -14.41 0.25
C GLN A 41 2.86 -13.46 -0.72
N LEU A 42 2.67 -12.15 -0.57
CA LEU A 42 3.33 -11.15 -1.40
C LEU A 42 4.86 -11.23 -1.28
N GLN A 43 5.39 -11.28 -0.05
CA GLN A 43 6.83 -11.43 0.20
C GLN A 43 7.39 -12.68 -0.48
N ARG A 44 6.74 -13.84 -0.27
CA ARG A 44 7.15 -15.11 -0.91
C ARG A 44 7.09 -15.06 -2.44
N ARG A 45 6.15 -14.30 -3.03
CA ARG A 45 6.05 -14.13 -4.49
C ARG A 45 7.20 -13.27 -5.01
N ILE A 46 7.57 -12.20 -4.32
CA ILE A 46 8.73 -11.38 -4.68
C ILE A 46 10.01 -12.22 -4.63
N ASP A 47 10.20 -13.01 -3.58
CA ASP A 47 11.39 -13.86 -3.45
C ASP A 47 11.48 -14.90 -4.57
N ARG A 48 10.38 -15.60 -4.87
CA ARG A 48 10.34 -16.55 -5.98
C ARG A 48 10.56 -15.87 -7.34
N ALA A 49 10.00 -14.68 -7.54
CA ALA A 49 10.16 -13.95 -8.78
C ALA A 49 11.62 -13.51 -9.00
N GLN A 50 12.32 -13.12 -7.93
CA GLN A 50 13.76 -12.86 -7.97
C GLN A 50 14.57 -14.14 -8.22
N GLN A 51 14.26 -15.23 -7.52
CA GLN A 51 14.98 -16.52 -7.67
C GLN A 51 14.87 -17.08 -9.09
N ARG A 52 13.69 -16.94 -9.72
CA ARG A 52 13.47 -17.33 -11.12
C ARG A 52 14.09 -16.35 -12.12
N GLY A 53 14.63 -15.22 -11.63
CA GLY A 53 15.15 -14.15 -12.46
C GLY A 53 14.09 -13.52 -13.36
N THR A 54 12.81 -13.53 -12.95
CA THR A 54 11.70 -12.81 -13.63
C THR A 54 11.56 -11.37 -13.14
N VAL A 55 12.30 -10.98 -12.11
CA VAL A 55 12.35 -9.64 -11.54
C VAL A 55 13.80 -9.38 -11.16
N SER A 56 14.33 -8.19 -11.46
CA SER A 56 15.71 -7.87 -11.15
C SER A 56 15.94 -7.77 -9.64
N ASN A 57 17.18 -7.97 -9.17
CA ASN A 57 17.50 -7.84 -7.75
C ASN A 57 17.14 -6.45 -7.20
N ARG A 58 17.35 -5.40 -8.02
CA ARG A 58 17.02 -4.02 -7.66
C ARG A 58 15.52 -3.82 -7.47
N GLU A 59 14.70 -4.28 -8.42
CA GLU A 59 13.23 -4.22 -8.34
C GLU A 59 12.72 -5.03 -7.14
N ALA A 60 13.20 -6.26 -6.98
CA ALA A 60 12.84 -7.12 -5.86
C ALA A 60 13.18 -6.45 -4.51
N THR A 61 14.32 -5.78 -4.41
CA THR A 61 14.69 -5.01 -3.20
C THR A 61 13.75 -3.83 -2.95
N GLY A 62 13.32 -3.12 -4.00
CA GLY A 62 12.26 -2.11 -3.92
C GLY A 62 10.96 -2.68 -3.38
N LEU A 63 10.44 -3.73 -4.02
CA LEU A 63 9.19 -4.41 -3.64
C LEU A 63 9.24 -4.97 -2.21
N ARG A 64 10.37 -5.53 -1.79
CA ARG A 64 10.56 -6.00 -0.40
C ARG A 64 10.49 -4.86 0.61
N ARG A 65 11.07 -3.70 0.31
CA ARG A 65 10.97 -2.53 1.20
C ARG A 65 9.52 -2.08 1.33
N GLN A 66 8.77 -2.04 0.24
CA GLN A 66 7.34 -1.71 0.27
C GLN A 66 6.54 -2.75 1.08
N ALA A 67 6.74 -4.04 0.85
CA ALA A 67 6.06 -5.10 1.59
C ALA A 67 6.39 -5.07 3.10
N ARG A 68 7.63 -4.71 3.46
CA ARG A 68 8.04 -4.49 4.86
C ARG A 68 7.35 -3.26 5.47
N SER A 69 7.20 -2.17 4.70
CA SER A 69 6.46 -0.99 5.14
C SER A 69 5.00 -1.33 5.45
N VAL A 70 4.33 -2.09 4.57
CA VAL A 70 2.96 -2.58 4.81
C VAL A 70 2.90 -3.45 6.06
N GLN A 71 3.86 -4.36 6.27
CA GLN A 71 3.92 -5.19 7.48
C GLN A 71 4.08 -4.35 8.76
N GLN A 72 4.90 -3.30 8.72
CA GLN A 72 5.06 -2.37 9.85
C GLN A 72 3.78 -1.61 10.13
N MET A 73 3.08 -1.17 9.09
CA MET A 73 1.79 -0.48 9.18
C MET A 73 0.71 -1.39 9.76
N TYR A 74 0.64 -2.66 9.31
CA TYR A 74 -0.23 -3.69 9.88
C TYR A 74 0.04 -3.88 11.38
N ASN A 75 1.31 -3.99 11.77
CA ASN A 75 1.69 -4.16 13.18
C ASN A 75 1.31 -2.93 14.02
N ARG A 76 1.42 -1.71 13.45
CA ARG A 76 1.03 -0.46 14.12
C ARG A 76 -0.48 -0.39 14.36
N TYR A 77 -1.28 -0.63 13.32
CA TYR A 77 -2.74 -0.61 13.40
C TYR A 77 -3.27 -1.75 14.28
N GLY A 78 -2.64 -2.92 14.23
CA GLY A 78 -3.04 -4.07 15.05
C GLY A 78 -2.92 -3.87 16.57
N ARG A 79 -2.17 -2.86 17.05
CA ARG A 79 -2.06 -2.54 18.49
C ARG A 79 -3.31 -1.88 19.06
N ASN A 80 -3.96 -1.01 18.28
CA ASN A 80 -5.14 -0.26 18.71
C ASN A 80 -6.45 -0.89 18.23
N GLY A 81 -6.37 -2.00 17.49
CA GLY A 81 -7.48 -2.55 16.72
C GLY A 81 -7.55 -1.89 15.34
N PHE A 82 -7.99 -2.65 14.34
CA PHE A 82 -8.11 -2.15 12.97
C PHE A 82 -9.43 -1.40 12.78
N SER A 83 -9.36 -0.18 12.25
CA SER A 83 -10.48 0.55 11.68
C SER A 83 -10.70 0.17 10.20
N ARG A 84 -11.89 0.46 9.68
CA ARG A 84 -12.23 0.19 8.27
C ARG A 84 -11.31 0.91 7.29
N SER A 85 -10.92 2.15 7.58
CA SER A 85 -10.03 2.94 6.72
C SER A 85 -8.62 2.37 6.71
N GLU A 86 -8.09 1.96 7.85
CA GLU A 86 -6.76 1.33 7.97
C GLU A 86 -6.69 0.01 7.19
N VAL A 87 -7.76 -0.78 7.23
CA VAL A 87 -7.88 -2.03 6.45
C VAL A 87 -7.88 -1.73 4.97
N ALA A 88 -8.74 -0.81 4.51
CA ALA A 88 -8.78 -0.42 3.11
C ALA A 88 -7.43 0.13 2.62
N GLN A 89 -6.71 0.86 3.48
CA GLN A 89 -5.38 1.37 3.18
C GLN A 89 -4.35 0.23 3.06
N LEU A 90 -4.38 -0.75 3.96
CA LEU A 90 -3.51 -1.94 3.88
C LEU A 90 -3.78 -2.74 2.61
N GLU A 91 -5.05 -3.02 2.30
CA GLU A 91 -5.46 -3.73 1.09
C GLU A 91 -5.04 -2.99 -0.17
N SER A 92 -5.23 -1.68 -0.22
CA SER A 92 -4.81 -0.82 -1.33
C SER A 92 -3.29 -0.91 -1.57
N GLN A 93 -2.49 -0.83 -0.50
CA GLN A 93 -1.03 -0.96 -0.63
C GLN A 93 -0.61 -2.36 -1.07
N VAL A 94 -1.21 -3.42 -0.50
CA VAL A 94 -0.95 -4.81 -0.93
C VAL A 94 -1.27 -4.97 -2.42
N ASN A 95 -2.42 -4.47 -2.86
CA ASN A 95 -2.85 -4.56 -4.26
C ASN A 95 -1.94 -3.76 -5.19
N ARG A 96 -1.47 -2.58 -4.78
CA ARG A 96 -0.47 -1.81 -5.53
C ARG A 96 0.81 -2.61 -5.74
N ILE A 97 1.40 -3.15 -4.67
CA ILE A 97 2.65 -3.93 -4.78
C ILE A 97 2.44 -5.20 -5.61
N ARG A 98 1.27 -5.84 -5.52
CA ARG A 98 0.89 -6.98 -6.37
C ARG A 98 0.87 -6.59 -7.85
N GLN A 99 0.34 -5.41 -8.18
CA GLN A 99 0.31 -4.91 -9.54
C GLN A 99 1.72 -4.57 -10.04
N GLU A 100 2.51 -3.86 -9.25
CA GLU A 100 3.92 -3.56 -9.57
C GLU A 100 4.70 -4.85 -9.85
N LEU A 101 4.63 -5.84 -8.95
CA LEU A 101 5.28 -7.14 -9.16
C LEU A 101 4.83 -7.82 -10.48
N ARG A 102 3.56 -7.67 -10.87
CA ARG A 102 3.05 -8.25 -12.12
C ARG A 102 3.60 -7.52 -13.34
N LEU A 103 3.72 -6.19 -13.27
CA LEU A 103 4.28 -5.36 -14.32
C LEU A 103 5.77 -5.66 -14.49
N GLU A 104 6.55 -5.64 -13.41
CA GLU A 104 8.00 -5.94 -13.46
C GLU A 104 8.29 -7.30 -14.09
N ARG A 105 7.49 -8.32 -13.74
CA ARG A 105 7.60 -9.65 -14.38
C ARG A 105 7.32 -9.61 -15.89
N ARG A 106 6.26 -8.93 -16.29
CA ARG A 106 5.87 -8.84 -17.70
C ARG A 106 6.92 -8.07 -18.51
N ASP A 107 7.45 -6.98 -17.95
CA ASP A 107 8.48 -6.17 -18.56
C ASP A 107 9.78 -6.97 -18.73
N TRP A 108 10.13 -7.80 -17.74
CA TRP A 108 11.28 -8.69 -17.84
C TRP A 108 11.09 -9.77 -18.91
N ASP A 109 9.93 -10.42 -18.94
CA ASP A 109 9.62 -11.45 -19.94
C ASP A 109 9.67 -10.88 -21.37
N ASN A 110 9.14 -9.67 -21.57
CA ASN A 110 9.19 -8.95 -22.87
C ASN A 110 10.62 -8.58 -23.31
N ARG A 111 11.56 -8.42 -22.37
CA ARG A 111 12.98 -8.17 -22.69
C ARG A 111 13.75 -9.44 -23.09
N ARG A 112 13.16 -10.62 -22.87
CA ARG A 112 13.80 -11.93 -23.05
C ARG A 112 13.31 -12.70 -24.29
N GLY A 113 12.21 -12.26 -24.90
CA GLY A 113 11.72 -12.75 -26.20
C GLY A 113 12.34 -11.97 -27.35
#